data_AF-A0A849DT51-F1
#
_entry.id   AF-A0A849DT51-F1
#
_cell.length_a   1.000
_cell.length_b   1.000
_cell.length_c   1.000
_cell.angle_alpha   90.00
_cell.angle_beta   90.00
_cell.angle_gamma   90.00
#
_symmetry.space_group_name_H-M   'P 1'
#
loop_
_entity.id
_entity.type
_entity.pdbx_description
1 polymer ?
#
loop_
_entity_poly.entity_id
_entity_poly.type
_entity_poly.pdbx_seq_one_letter_code
_entity_poly.pdbx_strand_id
1 'polypeptide(L)'
;MALSSPDLVLHPVRSRIVHSMLGAERRTARELTRLLPDVPQATLYRHLAALVDGNILRIVSDRHPVTSPQRGYALAEAPSSPAGHRHATVYLDDTEFAEFARHLSDLIDRAASRTAVPGRRRRLLATMAISLDSDP
;
A
#
# COMPACT_ATOMS: atom_id res chain seq x y z
N MET A 1 -21.52 8.33 -3.68
CA MET A 1 -20.40 8.43 -4.64
C MET A 1 -19.25 7.64 -4.07
N ALA A 2 -19.01 6.42 -4.57
CA ALA A 2 -17.93 5.57 -4.07
C ALA A 2 -16.59 6.20 -4.44
N LEU A 3 -15.78 6.55 -3.45
CA LEU A 3 -14.42 7.08 -3.66
C LEU A 3 -13.62 6.02 -4.43
N SER A 4 -13.03 6.42 -5.55
CA SER A 4 -12.23 5.53 -6.37
C SER A 4 -10.94 5.16 -5.63
N SER A 5 -10.54 3.89 -5.69
CA SER A 5 -9.29 3.32 -5.11
C SER A 5 -8.05 4.24 -5.12
N PRO A 6 -7.74 5.02 -6.18
CA PRO A 6 -6.62 5.98 -6.17
C PRO A 6 -6.79 7.14 -5.18
N ASP A 7 -7.98 7.73 -5.04
CA ASP A 7 -8.23 8.81 -4.05
C ASP A 7 -8.14 8.27 -2.61
N LEU A 8 -8.30 6.96 -2.45
CA LEU A 8 -8.23 6.33 -1.16
C LEU A 8 -6.79 6.27 -0.63
N VAL A 9 -5.82 6.00 -1.50
CA VAL A 9 -4.41 5.78 -1.11
C VAL A 9 -3.58 7.07 -1.17
N LEU A 10 -3.95 8.04 -2.01
CA LEU A 10 -3.24 9.32 -2.15
C LEU A 10 -3.45 10.31 -0.99
N HIS A 11 -4.27 9.96 0.00
CA HIS A 11 -4.39 10.75 1.23
C HIS A 11 -3.13 10.55 2.10
N PRO A 12 -2.44 11.61 2.56
CA PRO A 12 -1.12 11.51 3.20
C PRO A 12 -1.10 10.58 4.42
N VAL A 13 -2.15 10.63 5.23
CA VAL A 13 -2.29 9.71 6.39
C VAL A 13 -2.49 8.25 5.96
N ARG A 14 -3.19 8.00 4.85
CA ARG A 14 -3.49 6.64 4.37
C ARG A 14 -2.26 6.00 3.71
N SER A 15 -1.48 6.76 2.95
CA SER A 15 -0.18 6.29 2.45
C SER A 15 0.75 5.93 3.61
N ARG A 16 0.79 6.74 4.68
CA ARG A 16 1.60 6.45 5.87
C ARG A 16 1.14 5.22 6.64
N ILE A 17 -0.17 5.00 6.77
CA ILE A 17 -0.71 3.76 7.34
C ILE A 17 -0.27 2.56 6.50
N VAL A 18 -0.44 2.60 5.18
CA VAL A 18 -0.02 1.51 4.28
C VAL A 18 1.49 1.26 4.37
N HIS A 19 2.31 2.31 4.40
CA HIS A 19 3.75 2.20 4.58
C HIS A 19 4.10 1.53 5.92
N SER A 20 3.42 1.91 7.02
CA SER A 20 3.65 1.31 8.35
C SER A 20 3.32 -0.19 8.43
N MET A 21 2.63 -0.72 7.41
CA MET A 21 2.31 -2.15 7.28
C MET A 21 3.34 -2.90 6.44
N LEU A 22 4.21 -2.22 5.69
CA LEU A 22 5.28 -2.86 4.92
C LEU A 22 6.27 -3.53 5.89
N GLY A 23 6.63 -4.79 5.58
CA GLY A 23 7.52 -5.59 6.43
C GLY A 23 6.86 -6.19 7.69
N ALA A 24 5.56 -6.00 7.91
CA ALA A 24 4.82 -6.62 9.01
C ALA A 24 3.66 -7.47 8.49
N GLU A 25 3.53 -8.72 8.94
CA GLU A 25 2.38 -9.56 8.60
C GLU A 25 1.05 -8.95 9.07
N ARG A 26 1.09 -8.22 10.18
CA ARG A 26 -0.05 -7.50 10.77
C ARG A 26 0.40 -6.39 11.72
N ARG A 27 -0.48 -5.43 11.99
CA ARG A 27 -0.37 -4.44 13.09
C ARG A 27 -1.73 -4.19 13.73
N THR A 28 -1.76 -4.01 15.04
CA THR A 28 -2.93 -3.55 15.79
C THR A 28 -3.10 -2.03 15.66
N ALA A 29 -4.31 -1.53 15.90
CA ALA A 29 -4.54 -0.07 15.96
C ALA A 29 -3.61 0.62 16.97
N ARG A 30 -3.31 -0.04 18.10
CA ARG A 30 -2.42 0.50 19.14
C ARG A 30 -0.97 0.64 18.66
N GLU A 31 -0.47 -0.34 17.92
CA GLU A 31 0.87 -0.26 17.32
C GLU A 31 0.93 0.85 16.27
N LEU A 32 -0.12 0.99 15.44
CA LEU A 32 -0.20 2.07 14.45
C LEU A 32 -0.24 3.45 15.10
N THR A 33 -0.93 3.62 16.24
CA THR A 33 -0.89 4.88 17.00
C THR A 33 0.51 5.19 17.53
N ARG A 34 1.30 4.17 17.90
CA ARG A 34 2.70 4.37 18.34
C ARG A 34 3.62 4.75 17.18
N LEU A 35 3.41 4.18 15.99
CA LEU A 35 4.19 4.46 14.78
C LEU A 35 3.80 5.80 14.14
N LEU A 36 2.57 6.28 14.39
CA LEU A 36 2.03 7.53 13.83
C LEU A 36 1.53 8.45 14.97
N PRO A 37 2.42 8.90 15.88
CA PRO A 37 2.03 9.64 17.08
C PRO A 37 1.43 11.02 16.79
N ASP A 38 1.69 11.57 15.60
CA ASP A 38 1.16 12.84 15.12
C ASP A 38 -0.26 12.74 14.54
N VAL A 39 -0.78 11.52 14.35
CA VAL A 39 -2.14 11.29 13.86
C VAL A 39 -3.07 11.03 15.04
N PRO A 40 -4.09 11.87 15.30
CA PRO A 40 -5.05 11.64 16.38
C PRO A 40 -5.76 10.29 16.24
N GLN A 41 -5.99 9.60 17.35
CA GLN A 41 -6.59 8.26 17.35
C GLN A 41 -7.91 8.20 16.57
N ALA A 42 -8.83 9.14 16.80
CA ALA A 42 -10.10 9.19 16.08
C ALA A 42 -9.91 9.31 14.55
N THR A 43 -8.89 10.04 14.10
CA THR A 43 -8.54 10.19 12.69
C THR A 43 -7.95 8.90 12.12
N LEU A 44 -7.06 8.25 12.87
CA LEU A 44 -6.49 6.94 12.50
C LEU A 44 -7.59 5.90 12.28
N TYR A 45 -8.55 5.79 13.21
CA TYR A 45 -9.66 4.84 13.10
C TYR A 45 -10.54 5.09 11.87
N ARG A 46 -10.83 6.35 11.52
CA ARG A 46 -11.58 6.68 10.30
C ARG A 46 -10.84 6.22 9.04
N HIS A 47 -9.51 6.40 9.00
CA HIS A 47 -8.70 5.97 7.88
C HIS A 47 -8.55 4.46 7.79
N LEU A 48 -8.43 3.76 8.93
CA LEU A 48 -8.45 2.30 8.96
C LEU A 48 -9.75 1.73 8.43
N ALA A 49 -10.90 2.28 8.84
CA ALA A 49 -12.20 1.88 8.31
C ALA A 49 -12.26 2.10 6.78
N ALA A 50 -11.86 3.28 6.30
CA ALA A 50 -11.84 3.56 4.88
C ALA A 50 -10.92 2.62 4.07
N LEU A 51 -9.77 2.25 4.62
CA LEU A 51 -8.83 1.31 3.99
C LEU A 51 -9.33 -0.13 4.00
N VAL A 52 -10.10 -0.52 5.02
CA VAL A 52 -10.78 -1.83 5.07
C VAL A 52 -11.92 -1.87 4.07
N ASP A 53 -12.78 -0.84 4.04
CA ASP A 53 -13.88 -0.71 3.08
C ASP A 53 -13.37 -0.72 1.63
N GLY A 54 -12.20 -0.11 1.40
CA GLY A 54 -11.51 -0.10 0.12
C GLY A 54 -10.70 -1.36 -0.20
N ASN A 55 -10.77 -2.39 0.64
CA ASN A 55 -10.08 -3.68 0.46
C ASN A 55 -8.55 -3.56 0.33
N ILE A 56 -7.97 -2.51 0.94
CA ILE A 56 -6.51 -2.32 1.06
C ILE A 56 -6.00 -2.99 2.34
N LEU A 57 -6.79 -2.91 3.42
CA LEU A 57 -6.54 -3.63 4.66
C LEU A 57 -7.61 -4.69 4.89
N ARG A 58 -7.23 -5.76 5.56
CA ARG A 58 -8.16 -6.78 6.10
C ARG A 58 -7.98 -6.89 7.60
N ILE A 59 -9.07 -7.22 8.30
CA ILE A 59 -9.03 -7.47 9.73
C ILE A 59 -8.64 -8.93 9.95
N VAL A 60 -7.62 -9.16 10.79
CA VAL A 60 -7.13 -10.47 11.18
C VAL A 60 -7.20 -10.63 12.69
N SER A 61 -7.55 -11.82 13.15
CA SER A 61 -7.51 -12.17 14.57
C SER A 61 -6.08 -12.37 15.03
N ASP A 62 -5.78 -11.98 16.27
CA ASP A 62 -4.46 -12.21 16.85
C ASP A 62 -4.18 -13.72 17.01
N ARG A 63 -3.03 -14.21 16.52
CA ARG A 63 -2.57 -15.58 16.76
C ARG A 63 -1.97 -15.75 18.17
N HIS A 64 -1.68 -14.67 18.89
CA HIS A 64 -1.12 -14.69 20.25
C HIS A 64 -2.03 -13.93 21.24
N PRO A 65 -3.12 -14.54 21.73
CA PRO A 65 -3.98 -13.91 22.71
C PRO A 65 -3.42 -14.16 24.12
N VAL A 66 -2.61 -13.25 24.66
CA VAL A 66 -2.27 -13.27 26.10
C VAL A 66 -3.30 -12.47 26.91
N THR A 67 -3.91 -11.44 26.33
CA THR A 67 -4.97 -10.64 26.98
C THR A 67 -5.92 -10.08 25.92
N SER A 68 -7.16 -10.59 25.88
CA SER A 68 -8.27 -10.18 25.00
C SER A 68 -8.00 -10.20 23.48
N PRO A 69 -8.92 -10.73 22.64
CA PRO A 69 -8.75 -10.72 21.20
C PRO A 69 -8.72 -9.28 20.67
N GLN A 70 -7.53 -8.79 20.31
CA GLN A 70 -7.36 -7.51 19.63
C GLN A 70 -7.46 -7.71 18.12
N ARG A 71 -8.17 -6.79 17.45
CA ARG A 71 -8.24 -6.77 15.99
C ARG A 71 -6.88 -6.34 15.44
N GLY A 72 -6.22 -7.24 14.72
CA GLY A 72 -5.09 -6.91 13.87
C GLY A 72 -5.58 -6.43 12.50
N TYR A 73 -4.80 -5.58 11.87
CA TYR A 73 -4.93 -5.21 10.47
C TYR A 73 -3.78 -5.84 9.71
N ALA A 74 -4.04 -6.35 8.52
CA ALA A 74 -3.02 -6.81 7.58
C ALA A 74 -3.29 -6.17 6.22
N LEU A 75 -2.27 -6.03 5.37
CA LEU A 75 -2.51 -5.73 3.97
C LEU A 75 -3.38 -6.84 3.38
N ALA A 76 -4.39 -6.46 2.60
CA ALA A 76 -5.13 -7.43 1.82
C ALA A 76 -4.14 -8.03 0.82
N GLU A 77 -3.96 -9.36 0.85
CA GLU A 77 -3.32 -10.05 -0.26
C GLU A 77 -4.14 -9.71 -1.49
N ALA A 78 -3.53 -9.05 -2.48
CA ALA A 78 -4.28 -8.63 -3.64
C ALA A 78 -4.90 -9.88 -4.30
N PRO A 79 -6.23 -10.10 -4.28
CA PRO A 79 -6.82 -10.77 -5.42
C PRO A 79 -6.44 -9.91 -6.62
N SER A 80 -6.27 -10.53 -7.78
CA SER A 80 -6.02 -9.94 -9.09
C SER A 80 -7.06 -8.88 -9.48
N SER A 81 -7.10 -7.77 -8.73
CA SER A 81 -8.03 -6.68 -8.91
C SER A 81 -7.43 -5.75 -9.95
N PRO A 82 -8.20 -5.30 -10.93
CA PRO A 82 -7.78 -4.28 -11.89
C PRO A 82 -7.49 -2.92 -11.23
N ALA A 83 -7.65 -2.79 -9.91
CA ALA A 83 -7.31 -1.62 -9.11
C ALA A 83 -5.83 -1.60 -8.67
N GLY A 84 -4.91 -1.55 -9.65
CA GLY A 84 -3.66 -0.75 -9.65
C GLY A 84 -2.61 -0.85 -8.53
N HIS A 85 -2.83 -1.51 -7.40
CA HIS A 85 -1.90 -1.55 -6.28
C HIS A 85 -1.18 -2.90 -6.26
N ARG A 86 -0.01 -2.95 -6.88
CA ARG A 86 0.89 -4.11 -6.89
C ARG A 86 2.15 -3.74 -6.12
N HIS A 87 2.32 -4.28 -4.92
CA HIS A 87 3.59 -4.21 -4.20
C HIS A 87 4.19 -5.61 -4.17
N ALA A 88 5.51 -5.70 -4.32
CA ALA A 88 6.28 -6.92 -4.18
C ALA A 88 7.55 -6.58 -3.38
N THR A 89 7.89 -7.41 -2.39
CA THR A 89 9.19 -7.34 -1.72
C THR A 89 10.20 -8.04 -2.62
N VAL A 90 11.29 -7.35 -2.95
CA VAL A 90 12.40 -7.87 -3.75
C VAL A 90 13.70 -7.59 -3.01
N TYR A 91 14.65 -8.51 -3.12
CA TYR A 91 16.01 -8.31 -2.61
C TYR A 91 16.89 -8.05 -3.83
N LEU A 92 17.44 -6.84 -3.93
CA LEU A 92 18.26 -6.39 -5.03
C LEU A 92 19.40 -5.56 -4.46
N ASP A 93 20.61 -5.71 -4.99
CA ASP A 93 21.67 -4.75 -4.76
C ASP A 93 21.45 -3.45 -5.57
N ASP A 94 22.32 -2.45 -5.39
CA ASP A 94 22.19 -1.15 -6.07
C ASP A 94 22.25 -1.25 -7.61
N THR A 95 23.05 -2.18 -8.13
CA THR A 95 23.21 -2.42 -9.57
C THR A 95 21.97 -3.11 -10.13
N GLU A 96 21.52 -4.18 -9.48
CA GLU A 96 20.31 -4.92 -9.81
C GLU A 96 19.07 -4.02 -9.73
N PHE A 97 19.00 -3.15 -8.72
CA PHE A 97 17.93 -2.16 -8.56
C PHE A 97 17.94 -1.13 -9.69
N ALA A 98 19.10 -0.59 -10.06
CA ALA A 98 19.22 0.35 -11.17
C ALA A 98 18.81 -0.29 -12.51
N GLU A 99 19.17 -1.56 -12.73
CA GLU A 99 18.75 -2.34 -13.90
C GLU A 99 17.23 -2.57 -13.93
N PHE A 100 16.66 -2.98 -12.81
CA PHE A 100 15.23 -3.15 -12.66
C PHE A 100 14.46 -1.85 -12.93
N ALA A 101 14.90 -0.74 -12.34
CA ALA A 101 14.29 0.57 -12.52
C ALA A 101 14.29 0.99 -14.00
N ARG A 102 15.39 0.76 -14.72
CA ARG A 102 15.50 1.05 -16.16
C ARG A 102 14.51 0.24 -16.99
N HIS A 103 14.41 -1.06 -16.74
CA HIS A 103 13.45 -1.92 -17.45
C HIS A 103 12.00 -1.51 -17.19
N LEU A 104 11.70 -1.13 -15.95
CA LEU A 104 10.37 -0.65 -15.59
C LEU A 104 10.04 0.68 -16.27
N SER A 105 10.97 1.64 -16.29
CA SER A 105 10.79 2.92 -17.00
C SER A 105 10.51 2.71 -18.48
N ASP A 106 11.26 1.83 -19.15
CA ASP A 106 11.06 1.50 -20.57
C ASP A 106 9.66 0.90 -20.84
N LEU A 107 9.16 0.05 -19.94
CA LEU A 107 7.77 -0.44 -20.01
C LEU A 107 6.74 0.69 -19.89
N ILE A 108 6.98 1.65 -19.00
CA ILE A 108 6.09 2.79 -18.77
C ILE A 108 6.12 3.74 -19.98
N ASP A 109 7.28 4.10 -20.49
CA ASP A 109 7.44 5.01 -21.63
C ASP A 109 6.79 4.45 -22.90
N ARG A 110 6.95 3.14 -23.15
CA ARG A 110 6.23 2.45 -24.22
C ARG A 110 4.71 2.50 -24.05
N ALA A 111 4.21 2.43 -22.82
CA ALA A 111 2.78 2.55 -22.56
C ALA A 111 2.29 4.00 -22.70
N ALA A 112 3.09 4.98 -22.27
CA ALA A 112 2.78 6.40 -22.28
C ALA A 112 2.77 7.00 -23.69
N SER A 113 3.59 6.48 -24.60
CA SER A 113 3.61 6.89 -26.01
C SER A 113 2.39 6.44 -26.83
N ARG A 114 1.48 5.63 -26.25
CA ARG A 114 0.27 5.18 -26.95
C ARG A 114 -0.75 6.31 -27.12
N THR A 115 -1.27 6.43 -28.32
CA THR A 115 -2.33 7.40 -28.65
C THR A 115 -3.71 6.96 -28.17
N ALA A 116 -4.57 7.96 -27.95
CA ALA A 116 -5.97 7.75 -27.61
C ALA A 116 -6.75 7.21 -28.82
N VAL A 117 -7.35 6.04 -28.68
CA VAL A 117 -8.24 5.41 -29.68
C VAL A 117 -9.47 4.84 -28.96
N PRO A 118 -10.61 4.66 -29.65
CA PRO A 118 -11.78 4.00 -29.07
C PRO A 118 -11.40 2.67 -28.40
N GLY A 119 -11.86 2.46 -27.16
CA GLY A 119 -11.53 1.30 -26.34
C GLY A 119 -10.35 1.48 -25.38
N ARG A 120 -9.45 2.45 -25.60
CA ARG A 120 -8.40 2.80 -24.61
C ARG A 120 -8.91 3.84 -23.62
N ARG A 121 -8.71 3.58 -22.32
CA ARG A 121 -9.06 4.51 -21.24
C ARG A 121 -7.81 5.15 -20.65
N ARG A 122 -7.86 6.44 -20.33
CA ARG A 122 -6.78 7.13 -19.61
C ARG A 122 -6.61 6.50 -18.23
N ARG A 123 -5.38 6.14 -17.87
CA ARG A 123 -5.00 5.57 -16.57
C ARG A 123 -3.83 6.39 -16.02
N LEU A 124 -3.87 6.69 -14.72
CA LEU A 124 -2.71 7.21 -13.99
C LEU A 124 -1.97 6.01 -13.41
N LEU A 125 -0.70 5.86 -13.76
CA LEU A 125 0.21 4.89 -13.16
C LEU A 125 1.23 5.69 -12.34
N ALA A 126 1.26 5.45 -11.03
CA ALA A 126 2.22 6.05 -10.13
C ALA A 126 3.05 4.92 -9.52
N THR A 127 4.36 4.93 -9.76
CA THR A 127 5.30 3.97 -9.19
C THR A 127 6.10 4.69 -8.10
N MET A 128 6.13 4.13 -6.90
CA MET A 128 6.96 4.63 -5.80
C MET A 128 7.94 3.52 -5.42
N ALA A 129 9.23 3.81 -5.51
CA ALA A 129 10.27 2.94 -4.96
C ALA A 129 10.69 3.52 -3.61
N ILE A 130 10.74 2.66 -2.59
CA ILE A 130 11.11 3.03 -1.24
C ILE A 130 12.22 2.07 -0.83
N SER A 131 13.39 2.59 -0.49
CA SER A 131 14.42 1.81 0.19
C SER A 131 13.91 1.51 1.59
N LEU A 132 13.82 0.23 1.93
CA LEU A 132 13.58 -0.21 3.29
C LEU A 132 14.97 -0.46 3.87
N ASP A 133 15.53 0.51 4.60
CA ASP A 133 16.83 0.37 5.25
C ASP A 133 16.84 -0.96 6.01
N SER A 134 17.70 -1.87 5.56
CA SER A 134 17.94 -3.16 6.20
C SER A 134 19.28 -3.02 6.90
N ASP A 135 19.25 -2.67 8.19
CA ASP A 135 20.42 -2.83 9.06
C ASP A 135 20.72 -4.36 9.12
N PRO A 136 21.98 -4.78 8.91
CA PRO A 136 22.34 -6.19 8.71
C PRO A 136 22.12 -7.08 9.94
#